data_AF-A0A8X6I272-F1
#
_entry.id   AF-A0A8X6I272-F1
#
_cell.length_a   1.000
_cell.length_b   1.000
_cell.length_c   1.000
_cell.angle_alpha   90.00
_cell.angle_beta   90.00
_cell.angle_gamma   90.00
#
_symmetry.space_group_name_H-M   'P 1'
#
loop_
_entity.id
_entity.type
_entity.pdbx_description
1 polymer ?
#
loop_
_entity_poly.entity_id
_entity_poly.type
_entity_poly.pdbx_seq_one_letter_code
_entity_poly.pdbx_strand_id
1 'polypeptide(L)'
;MWFQLALSSDAPVLGILVGTDILLYFRILDIASLLGKKKGTMFAKCFKNDIIFGNNVLPPTQKYPKQTARAQLVTRNAAIHIIRRKNVKLAENLSNALDNGYAYVQGKRTFVSSYKQSPKLNVVNYPNKSTVKVAQWIREFTQDLELQRKRDFELLRQYIFSVTLESVIYNIEDAGNNVENNDGIMEEDNNAENTTVEDGLNNVENTIEEGG
;
A
#
# COMPACT_ATOMS: atom_id res chain seq x y z
N MET A 1 4.09 -2.77 7.17
CA MET A 1 4.11 -4.01 8.01
C MET A 1 4.63 -3.67 9.39
N TRP A 2 4.16 -4.35 10.43
CA TRP A 2 4.51 -4.00 11.81
C TRP A 2 5.74 -4.77 12.34
N PHE A 3 6.48 -4.13 13.23
CA PHE A 3 7.29 -4.77 14.27
C PHE A 3 7.19 -3.95 15.57
N GLN A 4 7.69 -4.51 16.67
CA GLN A 4 7.67 -3.86 17.98
C GLN A 4 9.08 -3.66 18.52
N LEU A 5 9.27 -2.60 19.31
CA LEU A 5 10.53 -2.31 19.99
C LEU A 5 10.26 -2.01 21.47
N ALA A 6 10.90 -2.75 22.37
CA ALA A 6 10.93 -2.45 23.80
C ALA A 6 12.34 -1.98 24.17
N LEU A 7 12.47 -0.81 24.78
CA LEU A 7 13.77 -0.22 25.14
C LEU A 7 14.44 -0.92 26.33
N SER A 8 13.67 -1.67 27.12
CA SER A 8 14.10 -2.59 28.16
C SER A 8 13.00 -3.63 28.40
N SER A 9 13.25 -4.64 29.24
CA SER A 9 12.26 -5.67 29.62
C SER A 9 10.96 -5.08 30.16
N ASP A 10 11.07 -4.00 30.93
CA ASP A 10 9.95 -3.40 31.68
C ASP A 10 9.39 -2.14 31.02
N ALA A 11 10.00 -1.68 29.93
CA ALA A 11 9.54 -0.51 29.21
C ALA A 11 8.27 -0.81 28.39
N PRO A 12 7.34 0.16 28.30
CA PRO A 12 6.27 0.11 27.31
C PRO A 12 6.79 -0.16 25.90
N VAL A 13 6.07 -1.01 25.18
CA VAL A 13 6.44 -1.45 23.84
C VAL A 13 6.01 -0.40 22.81
N LEU A 14 6.92 -0.04 21.91
CA LEU A 14 6.66 0.83 20.77
C LEU A 14 6.26 0.02 19.55
N GLY A 15 5.06 0.26 19.02
CA GLY A 15 4.67 -0.24 17.70
C GLY A 15 5.28 0.61 16.59
N ILE A 16 5.99 -0.04 15.67
CA ILE A 16 6.62 0.57 14.52
C ILE A 16 6.05 -0.05 13.24
N LEU A 17 5.47 0.81 12.40
CA LEU A 17 4.99 0.45 11.07
C LEU A 17 6.05 0.84 10.03
N VAL A 18 6.40 -0.10 9.17
CA VAL A 18 7.20 0.16 7.97
C VAL A 18 6.25 0.52 6.82
N GLY A 19 6.43 1.72 6.27
CA GLY A 19 5.61 2.28 5.19
C GLY A 19 5.94 1.71 3.81
N THR A 20 5.20 2.17 2.79
CA THR A 20 5.49 1.90 1.37
C THR A 20 6.83 2.48 0.94
N ASP A 21 7.15 3.64 1.46
CA ASP A 21 8.39 4.40 1.33
C ASP A 21 9.57 3.84 2.15
N ILE A 22 9.37 2.70 2.83
CA ILE A 22 10.40 2.02 3.63
C ILE A 22 10.82 2.82 4.87
N LEU A 23 10.10 3.90 5.18
CA LEU A 23 10.32 4.67 6.39
C LEU A 23 9.67 4.01 7.60
N LEU A 24 10.20 4.35 8.78
CA LEU A 24 9.70 3.89 10.07
C LEU A 24 8.73 4.90 10.65
N TYR A 25 7.54 4.41 10.98
CA TYR A 25 6.44 5.17 11.55
C TYR A 25 6.10 4.65 12.94
N PHE A 26 6.16 5.52 13.94
CA PHE A 26 5.93 5.16 15.33
C PHE A 26 4.49 5.46 15.73
N ARG A 27 3.85 4.54 16.43
CA ARG A 27 2.49 4.74 16.93
C ARG A 27 2.49 5.73 18.10
N ILE A 28 1.76 6.85 17.93
CA ILE A 28 1.74 7.95 18.90
C ILE A 28 1.21 7.53 20.29
N LEU A 29 0.30 6.56 20.33
CA LEU A 29 -0.26 6.03 21.58
C LEU A 29 0.78 5.25 22.39
N ASP A 30 1.71 4.59 21.71
CA ASP A 30 2.77 3.84 22.35
C ASP A 30 3.86 4.80 22.86
N ILE A 31 4.13 5.89 22.13
CA ILE A 31 4.96 7.02 22.61
C ILE A 31 4.34 7.65 23.87
N ALA A 32 3.02 7.88 23.88
CA ALA A 32 2.32 8.40 25.04
C ALA A 32 2.50 7.49 26.25
N SER A 33 2.38 6.18 26.05
CA SER A 33 2.55 5.16 27.08
C SER A 33 3.99 5.13 27.61
N LEU A 34 4.98 5.20 26.72
CA LEU A 34 6.40 5.29 27.06
C LEU A 34 6.72 6.53 27.93
N LEU A 35 6.01 7.64 27.70
CA LEU A 35 6.12 8.89 28.47
C LEU A 35 5.22 8.91 29.73
N GLY A 36 4.60 7.78 30.11
CA GLY A 36 3.74 7.69 31.28
C GLY A 36 2.41 8.46 31.18
N LYS A 37 1.95 8.75 29.96
CA LYS A 37 0.72 9.53 29.74
C LYS A 37 -0.51 8.62 29.77
N LYS A 38 -1.28 8.74 30.86
CA LYS A 38 -2.53 7.98 31.08
C LYS A 38 -3.61 8.23 30.01
N LYS A 39 -3.65 9.43 29.42
CA LYS A 39 -4.64 9.82 28.38
C LYS A 39 -3.99 9.91 26.99
N GLY A 40 -3.69 8.75 26.39
CA GLY A 40 -3.00 8.67 25.09
C GLY A 40 -3.71 9.42 23.95
N THR A 41 -5.04 9.43 23.93
CA THR A 41 -5.83 10.16 22.91
C THR A 41 -5.71 11.67 23.02
N MET A 42 -5.69 12.23 24.24
CA MET A 42 -5.44 13.66 24.44
C MET A 42 -4.00 14.01 24.09
N PHE A 43 -3.05 13.15 24.43
CA PHE A 43 -1.66 13.33 24.02
C PHE A 43 -1.54 13.40 22.49
N ALA A 44 -2.19 12.49 21.76
CA ALA A 44 -2.19 12.49 20.30
C ALA A 44 -2.75 13.80 19.71
N LYS A 45 -3.82 14.36 20.31
CA LYS A 45 -4.39 15.66 19.86
C LYS A 45 -3.38 16.81 19.91
N CYS A 46 -2.44 16.80 20.85
CA CYS A 46 -1.38 17.82 20.93
C CYS A 46 -0.40 17.78 19.74
N PHE A 47 -0.34 16.67 19.00
CA PHE A 47 0.56 16.45 17.87
C PHE A 47 -0.21 16.23 16.56
N LYS A 48 -1.44 16.75 16.45
CA LYS A 48 -2.31 16.52 15.28
C LYS A 48 -1.66 16.85 13.93
N ASN A 49 -0.73 17.81 13.90
CA ASN A 49 -0.04 18.24 12.68
C ASN A 49 1.11 17.30 12.28
N ASP A 50 1.62 16.49 13.23
CA ASP A 50 2.67 15.51 12.98
C ASP A 50 2.09 14.11 12.68
N ILE A 51 0.78 13.93 12.92
CA ILE A 51 0.12 12.64 12.79
C ILE A 51 -0.15 12.29 11.33
N ILE A 52 0.28 11.09 10.97
CA ILE A 52 0.00 10.43 9.70
C ILE A 52 -0.85 9.20 10.00
N PHE A 53 -1.91 8.99 9.22
CA PHE A 53 -2.73 7.79 9.38
C PHE A 53 -2.14 6.61 8.62
N GLY A 54 -2.29 5.39 9.15
CA GLY A 54 -1.77 4.17 8.52
C GLY A 54 -2.14 4.01 7.04
N ASN A 55 -3.37 4.35 6.65
CA ASN A 55 -3.80 4.32 5.24
C ASN A 55 -2.96 5.20 4.30
N ASN A 56 -2.29 6.23 4.82
CA ASN A 56 -1.50 7.15 4.01
C ASN A 56 -0.08 6.64 3.77
N VAL A 57 0.35 5.59 4.47
CA VAL A 57 1.70 5.03 4.41
C VAL A 57 1.71 3.54 4.02
N LEU A 58 0.54 2.99 3.70
CA LEU A 58 0.36 1.61 3.29
C LEU A 58 -0.08 1.53 1.83
N PRO A 59 0.23 0.41 1.12
CA PRO A 59 -0.25 0.20 -0.24
C PRO A 59 -1.77 0.37 -0.37
N PRO A 60 -2.30 1.18 -1.31
CA PRO A 60 -3.73 1.45 -1.42
C PRO A 60 -4.55 0.22 -1.85
N THR A 61 -3.90 -0.79 -2.43
CA THR A 61 -4.52 -1.95 -3.06
C THR A 61 -4.96 -3.05 -2.07
N GLN A 62 -4.60 -2.93 -0.79
CA GLN A 62 -4.85 -3.99 0.20
C GLN A 62 -5.82 -3.56 1.30
N LYS A 63 -6.79 -4.43 1.62
CA LYS A 63 -7.67 -4.24 2.78
C LYS A 63 -6.90 -4.52 4.07
N TYR A 64 -6.50 -3.46 4.78
CA TYR A 64 -5.87 -3.60 6.10
C TYR A 64 -6.88 -3.70 7.24
N PRO A 65 -6.52 -4.35 8.35
CA PRO A 65 -7.30 -4.27 9.59
C PRO A 65 -7.55 -2.81 9.99
N LYS A 66 -8.77 -2.50 10.44
CA LYS A 66 -9.17 -1.13 10.85
C LYS A 66 -8.19 -0.48 11.83
N GLN A 67 -7.65 -1.26 12.76
CA GLN A 67 -6.66 -0.82 13.75
C GLN A 67 -5.35 -0.32 13.13
N THR A 68 -4.96 -0.89 11.99
CA THR A 68 -3.73 -0.53 11.26
C THR A 68 -4.00 0.63 10.33
N ALA A 69 -5.11 0.57 9.59
CA ALA A 69 -5.58 1.66 8.73
C ALA A 69 -5.73 3.00 9.48
N ARG A 70 -6.29 2.96 10.69
CA ARG A 70 -6.54 4.13 11.55
C ARG A 70 -5.45 4.38 12.58
N ALA A 71 -4.33 3.67 12.51
CA ALA A 71 -3.21 3.91 13.42
C ALA A 71 -2.74 5.36 13.24
N GLN A 72 -2.66 6.09 14.35
CA GLN A 72 -2.06 7.42 14.39
C GLN A 72 -0.56 7.26 14.57
N LEU A 73 0.18 7.66 13.54
CA LEU A 73 1.60 7.45 13.43
C LEU A 73 2.34 8.78 13.34
N VAL A 74 3.60 8.78 13.70
CA VAL A 74 4.53 9.88 13.45
C VAL A 74 5.81 9.35 12.84
N THR A 75 6.52 10.15 12.07
CA THR A 75 7.83 9.77 11.52
C THR A 75 8.82 9.51 12.65
N ARG A 76 9.90 8.74 12.39
CA ARG A 76 11.01 8.55 13.35
C ARG A 76 11.51 9.87 13.94
N ASN A 77 11.74 10.88 13.10
CA ASN A 77 12.25 12.18 13.54
C ASN A 77 11.28 12.89 14.48
N ALA A 78 9.98 12.90 14.12
CA ALA A 78 8.95 13.46 14.99
C ALA A 78 8.83 12.69 16.31
N ALA A 79 8.89 11.35 16.29
CA ALA A 79 8.86 10.52 17.49
C ALA A 79 9.99 10.88 18.47
N ILE A 80 11.23 10.94 17.97
CA ILE A 80 12.42 11.29 18.77
C ILE A 80 12.27 12.71 19.33
N HIS A 81 11.81 13.66 18.54
CA HIS A 81 11.60 15.05 18.98
C HIS A 81 10.52 15.17 20.06
N ILE A 82 9.39 14.51 19.87
CA ILE A 82 8.28 14.47 20.85
C ILE A 82 8.77 13.91 22.19
N ILE A 83 9.51 12.80 22.15
CA ILE A 83 10.08 12.19 23.37
C ILE A 83 11.10 13.13 24.00
N ARG A 84 12.02 13.70 23.22
CA ARG A 84 13.10 14.56 23.70
C ARG A 84 12.58 15.78 24.45
N ARG A 85 11.50 16.40 23.96
CA ARG A 85 10.81 17.53 24.63
C ARG A 85 10.31 17.20 26.05
N LYS A 86 10.13 15.93 26.38
CA LYS A 86 9.62 15.47 27.69
C LYS A 86 10.66 14.72 28.50
N ASN A 87 11.55 13.97 27.85
CA ASN A 87 12.59 13.19 28.48
C ASN A 87 13.75 13.00 27.49
N VAL A 88 14.82 13.78 27.68
CA VAL A 88 16.01 13.78 26.79
C VAL A 88 16.69 12.42 26.80
N LYS A 89 16.95 11.86 28.00
CA LYS A 89 17.61 10.55 28.17
C LYS A 89 16.84 9.42 27.49
N LEU A 90 15.51 9.44 27.57
CA LEU A 90 14.66 8.46 26.90
C LEU A 90 14.73 8.58 25.36
N ALA A 91 14.81 9.80 24.83
CA ALA A 91 14.97 10.01 23.40
C ALA A 91 16.35 9.55 22.90
N GLU A 92 17.40 9.80 23.67
CA GLU A 92 18.75 9.29 23.40
C GLU A 92 18.77 7.76 23.44
N ASN A 93 18.16 7.15 24.45
CA ASN A 93 18.02 5.69 24.53
C ASN A 93 17.29 5.12 23.32
N LEU A 94 16.20 5.74 22.86
CA LEU A 94 15.50 5.32 21.65
C LEU A 94 16.38 5.45 20.40
N SER A 95 17.09 6.56 20.23
CA SER A 95 17.99 6.74 19.08
C SER A 95 19.11 5.70 19.10
N ASN A 96 19.77 5.55 20.24
CA ASN A 96 20.85 4.58 20.42
C ASN A 96 20.35 3.15 20.20
N ALA A 97 19.17 2.80 20.70
CA ALA A 97 18.56 1.49 20.48
C ALA A 97 18.34 1.21 18.98
N LEU A 98 17.86 2.19 18.21
CA LEU A 98 17.61 2.04 16.78
C LEU A 98 18.90 1.96 15.96
N ASP A 99 19.88 2.80 16.25
CA ASP A 99 21.08 2.95 15.42
C ASP A 99 22.19 1.96 15.81
N ASN A 100 22.38 1.75 17.11
CA ASN A 100 23.54 1.04 17.68
C ASN A 100 23.16 -0.09 18.64
N GLY A 101 21.88 -0.27 18.94
CA GLY A 101 21.38 -1.20 19.95
C GLY A 101 21.48 -2.66 19.51
N TYR A 102 21.45 -3.53 20.52
CA TYR A 102 21.30 -4.97 20.38
C TYR A 102 19.99 -5.41 21.01
N ALA A 103 19.34 -6.42 20.43
CA ALA A 103 18.07 -6.91 20.93
C ALA A 103 17.95 -8.43 20.82
N TYR A 104 17.14 -9.01 21.71
CA TYR A 104 16.56 -10.33 21.48
C TYR A 104 15.33 -10.20 20.59
N VAL A 105 15.25 -11.05 19.57
CA VAL A 105 14.07 -11.16 18.71
C VAL A 105 13.11 -12.16 19.32
N GLN A 106 11.89 -11.71 19.60
CA GLN A 106 10.76 -12.56 19.95
C GLN A 106 9.84 -12.68 18.73
N GLY A 107 9.61 -13.92 18.29
CA GLY A 107 8.82 -14.22 17.10
C GLY A 107 9.66 -14.32 15.83
N LYS A 108 9.02 -14.76 14.74
CA LYS A 108 9.66 -14.85 13.42
C LYS A 108 9.64 -13.49 12.73
N ARG A 109 10.62 -13.25 11.85
CA ARG A 109 10.67 -12.07 10.96
C ARG A 109 9.60 -12.20 9.86
N THR A 110 8.34 -12.10 10.24
CA THR A 110 7.18 -12.22 9.33
C THR A 110 6.45 -10.89 9.19
N PHE A 111 5.81 -10.74 8.03
CA PHE A 111 5.07 -9.54 7.68
C PHE A 111 3.62 -9.65 8.13
N VAL A 112 3.30 -8.97 9.22
CA VAL A 112 1.93 -8.94 9.73
C VAL A 112 1.32 -7.55 9.61
N SER A 113 0.03 -7.56 9.28
CA SER A 113 -0.80 -6.37 9.24
C SER A 113 -1.32 -5.96 10.62
N SER A 114 -1.14 -6.80 11.65
CA SER A 114 -1.57 -6.55 13.03
C SER A 114 -0.40 -6.30 13.96
N TYR A 115 -0.41 -5.16 14.66
CA TYR A 115 0.60 -4.81 15.66
C TYR A 115 0.77 -5.87 16.76
N LYS A 116 -0.31 -6.51 17.23
CA LYS A 116 -0.22 -7.46 18.36
C LYS A 116 0.52 -8.76 18.03
N GLN A 117 0.62 -9.11 16.75
CA GLN A 117 1.23 -10.35 16.28
C GLN A 117 2.61 -10.12 15.67
N SER A 118 3.10 -8.87 15.68
CA SER A 118 4.33 -8.53 14.99
C SER A 118 5.58 -8.93 15.79
N PRO A 119 6.69 -9.25 15.10
CA PRO A 119 7.95 -9.55 15.78
C PRO A 119 8.34 -8.44 16.75
N LYS A 120 8.87 -8.82 17.90
CA LYS A 120 9.26 -7.89 18.96
C LYS A 120 10.76 -7.93 19.19
N LEU A 121 11.38 -6.76 19.17
CA LEU A 121 12.77 -6.55 19.55
C LEU A 121 12.81 -6.06 20.99
N ASN A 122 13.42 -6.84 21.88
CA ASN A 122 13.68 -6.42 23.26
C ASN A 122 15.14 -5.99 23.37
N VAL A 123 15.36 -4.67 23.48
CA VAL A 123 16.70 -4.08 23.56
C VAL A 123 17.37 -4.51 24.85
N VAL A 124 18.66 -4.83 24.74
CA VAL A 124 19.51 -5.25 25.85
C VAL A 124 20.73 -4.37 25.98
N ASN A 125 21.23 -4.23 27.20
CA ASN A 125 22.43 -3.44 27.48
C ASN A 125 23.72 -4.14 27.00
N TYR A 126 23.75 -5.48 27.09
CA TYR A 126 24.93 -6.28 26.79
C TYR A 126 24.63 -7.30 25.69
N PRO A 127 25.33 -7.25 24.54
CA PRO A 127 25.14 -8.21 23.46
C PRO A 127 25.67 -9.58 23.84
N ASN A 128 25.07 -10.62 23.29
CA ASN A 128 25.60 -11.98 23.31
C ASN A 128 25.31 -12.70 21.98
N LYS A 129 25.69 -13.98 21.89
CA LYS A 129 25.55 -14.80 20.67
C LYS A 129 24.11 -14.90 20.14
N SER A 130 23.11 -14.68 20.98
CA SER A 130 21.68 -14.79 20.63
C SER A 130 21.03 -13.42 20.37
N THR A 131 21.79 -12.33 20.44
CA THR A 131 21.30 -10.97 20.16
C THR A 131 21.57 -10.58 18.71
N VAL A 132 20.70 -9.74 18.15
CA VAL A 132 20.88 -9.14 16.83
C VAL A 132 21.13 -7.65 16.98
N LYS A 133 21.89 -7.07 16.05
CA LYS A 133 22.00 -5.61 15.94
C LYS A 133 20.69 -5.04 15.38
N VAL A 134 20.06 -4.12 16.11
CA VAL A 134 18.71 -3.60 15.78
C VAL A 134 18.69 -2.96 14.39
N ALA A 135 19.64 -2.07 14.09
CA ALA A 135 19.75 -1.42 12.79
C ALA A 135 19.87 -2.43 11.63
N GLN A 136 20.65 -3.50 11.82
CA GLN A 136 20.80 -4.56 10.81
C GLN A 136 19.49 -5.33 10.63
N TRP A 137 18.84 -5.72 11.73
CA TRP A 137 17.58 -6.44 11.67
C TRP A 137 16.49 -5.62 10.96
N ILE A 138 16.40 -4.31 11.24
CA ILE A 138 15.46 -3.40 10.57
C ILE A 138 15.77 -3.30 9.07
N ARG A 139 17.05 -3.18 8.69
CA ARG A 139 17.47 -3.15 7.29
C ARG A 139 17.10 -4.43 6.56
N GLU A 140 17.33 -5.60 7.16
CA GLU A 140 16.94 -6.87 6.54
C GLU A 140 15.42 -7.03 6.47
N PHE A 141 14.69 -6.62 7.52
CA PHE A 141 13.22 -6.63 7.51
C PHE A 141 12.62 -5.74 6.42
N THR A 142 13.21 -4.56 6.20
CA THR A 142 12.78 -3.62 5.14
C THR A 142 13.11 -4.15 3.75
N GLN A 143 14.30 -4.72 3.55
CA GLN A 143 14.70 -5.38 2.29
C GLN A 143 13.80 -6.57 1.94
N ASP A 144 13.53 -7.44 2.90
CA ASP A 144 12.63 -8.58 2.70
C ASP A 144 11.21 -8.11 2.31
N LEU A 145 10.76 -6.97 2.87
CA LEU A 145 9.46 -6.38 2.58
C LEU A 145 9.39 -5.82 1.15
N GLU A 146 10.46 -5.15 0.70
CA GLU A 146 10.56 -4.70 -0.69
C GLU A 146 10.54 -5.89 -1.66
N LEU A 147 11.29 -6.94 -1.37
CA LEU A 147 11.35 -8.15 -2.19
C LEU A 147 9.99 -8.85 -2.25
N GLN A 148 9.26 -8.91 -1.13
CA GLN A 148 7.90 -9.42 -1.15
C GLN A 148 6.99 -8.57 -2.04
N ARG A 149 7.01 -7.24 -1.90
CA ARG A 149 6.18 -6.34 -2.73
C ARG A 149 6.47 -6.48 -4.22
N LYS A 150 7.74 -6.62 -4.60
CA LYS A 150 8.13 -6.87 -5.99
C LYS A 150 7.55 -8.19 -6.52
N ARG A 151 7.61 -9.26 -5.71
CA ARG A 151 7.00 -10.55 -6.05
C ARG A 151 5.49 -10.46 -6.19
N ASP A 152 4.82 -9.81 -5.24
CA ASP A 152 3.37 -9.64 -5.27
C ASP A 152 2.93 -8.83 -6.51
N PHE A 153 3.70 -7.82 -6.90
CA PHE A 153 3.46 -7.03 -8.11
C PHE A 153 3.67 -7.84 -9.39
N GLU A 154 4.73 -8.64 -9.47
CA GLU A 154 4.98 -9.49 -10.64
C GLU A 154 3.90 -10.57 -10.81
N LEU A 155 3.45 -11.18 -9.71
CA LEU A 155 2.33 -12.13 -9.75
C LEU A 155 1.03 -11.46 -10.22
N LEU A 156 0.75 -10.24 -9.76
CA LEU A 156 -0.42 -9.48 -10.23
C LEU A 156 -0.31 -9.16 -11.73
N ARG A 157 0.88 -8.78 -12.20
CA ARG A 157 1.14 -8.51 -13.62
C ARG A 157 0.90 -9.75 -14.48
N GLN A 158 1.43 -10.90 -14.06
CA GLN A 158 1.21 -12.18 -14.75
C GLN A 158 -0.26 -12.57 -14.81
N TYR A 159 -0.98 -12.39 -13.70
CA TYR A 159 -2.43 -12.64 -13.64
C TYR A 159 -3.25 -11.72 -14.56
N ILE A 160 -2.95 -10.41 -14.58
CA ILE A 160 -3.62 -9.48 -15.49
C ILE A 160 -3.34 -9.85 -16.94
N PHE A 161 -2.09 -10.23 -17.26
CA PHE A 161 -1.72 -10.65 -18.60
C PHE A 161 -2.47 -11.91 -19.04
N SER A 162 -2.62 -12.91 -18.16
CA SER A 162 -3.38 -14.14 -18.48
C SER A 162 -4.86 -13.85 -18.72
N VAL A 163 -5.51 -13.06 -17.85
CA VAL A 163 -6.93 -12.69 -18.02
C VAL A 163 -7.16 -11.89 -19.30
N THR A 164 -6.23 -10.99 -19.65
CA THR A 164 -6.31 -10.21 -20.88
C THR A 164 -6.14 -11.10 -22.12
N LEU A 165 -5.19 -12.04 -22.09
CA LEU A 165 -5.00 -13.02 -23.16
C LEU A 165 -6.23 -13.91 -23.34
N GLU A 166 -6.80 -14.45 -22.27
CA GLU A 166 -8.02 -15.26 -22.34
C GLU A 166 -9.19 -14.47 -22.94
N SER A 167 -9.33 -13.19 -22.57
CA SER A 167 -10.38 -12.31 -23.13
C SER A 167 -10.15 -12.02 -24.62
N VAL A 168 -8.89 -11.85 -25.05
CA VAL A 168 -8.55 -11.65 -26.47
C VAL A 168 -8.79 -12.92 -27.28
N ILE A 169 -8.40 -14.08 -26.76
CA ILE A 169 -8.64 -15.38 -27.42
C ILE A 169 -10.14 -15.60 -27.57
N TYR A 170 -10.93 -15.40 -26.52
CA TYR A 170 -12.39 -15.53 -26.57
C TYR A 170 -13.02 -14.63 -27.64
N ASN A 171 -12.60 -13.37 -27.74
CA ASN A 171 -13.11 -12.44 -28.75
C ASN A 171 -12.70 -12.83 -30.18
N ILE A 172 -11.52 -13.44 -30.37
CA ILE A 172 -11.10 -13.95 -31.68
C ILE A 172 -11.92 -15.19 -32.06
N GLU A 173 -12.17 -16.10 -31.12
CA GLU A 173 -13.01 -17.29 -31.34
C GLU A 173 -14.45 -16.91 -31.65
N ASP A 174 -15.02 -15.93 -30.94
CA ASP A 174 -16.37 -15.42 -31.20
C ASP A 174 -16.46 -14.67 -32.55
N ALA A 175 -15.44 -13.88 -32.91
CA ALA A 175 -15.36 -13.23 -34.22
C ALA A 175 -15.21 -14.25 -35.37
N GLY A 176 -14.41 -15.31 -35.17
CA GLY A 176 -14.23 -16.39 -36.15
C GLY A 176 -15.53 -17.17 -36.39
N ASN A 177 -16.26 -17.51 -35.33
CA ASN A 177 -17.56 -18.20 -35.43
C ASN A 177 -18.67 -17.35 -36.06
N ASN A 178 -18.59 -16.02 -35.97
CA ASN A 178 -19.54 -15.11 -36.61
C ASN A 178 -19.25 -14.87 -38.11
N VAL A 179 -18.03 -15.15 -38.58
CA VAL A 179 -17.68 -15.04 -40.01
C VAL A 179 -18.06 -16.31 -40.78
N GLU A 180 -17.98 -17.50 -40.18
CA GLU A 180 -18.39 -18.76 -40.83
C GLU A 180 -19.91 -18.92 -41.03
N ASN A 181 -20.73 -18.07 -40.40
CA ASN A 181 -22.19 -18.09 -40.57
C ASN A 181 -22.72 -17.13 -41.66
N ASN A 182 -21.84 -16.46 -42.41
CA ASN A 182 -22.24 -15.52 -43.47
C ASN A 182 -21.96 -16.00 -44.90
N ASP A 183 -21.54 -17.25 -45.10
CA ASP A 183 -21.45 -17.87 -46.42
C ASP A 183 -22.77 -18.57 -46.77
N GLY A 184 -23.79 -17.80 -47.15
CA GLY A 184 -24.98 -18.43 -47.70
C GLY A 184 -26.23 -17.59 -47.90
N ILE A 185 -26.16 -16.45 -48.58
CA ILE A 185 -27.26 -16.02 -49.47
C ILE A 185 -26.63 -15.30 -50.68
N MET A 186 -26.37 -16.06 -51.75
CA MET A 186 -26.38 -15.52 -53.11
C MET A 186 -27.82 -15.61 -53.61
N GLU A 187 -28.45 -14.47 -53.88
CA GLU A 187 -29.58 -14.38 -54.80
C GLU A 187 -29.15 -13.50 -55.99
N GLU A 188 -28.74 -14.14 -57.07
CA GLU A 188 -28.81 -13.59 -58.43
C GLU A 188 -30.15 -14.02 -59.03
N ASP A 189 -30.98 -13.06 -59.48
CA ASP A 189 -31.15 -12.77 -60.92
C ASP A 189 -32.45 -11.98 -61.23
N ASN A 190 -32.26 -10.80 -61.81
CA ASN A 190 -32.86 -10.27 -63.04
C ASN A 190 -34.34 -10.59 -63.39
N ASN A 191 -35.20 -9.55 -63.46
CA ASN A 191 -35.81 -9.16 -64.75
C ASN A 191 -36.49 -7.77 -64.72
N ALA A 192 -36.45 -7.13 -65.89
CA ALA A 192 -36.90 -5.78 -66.20
C ALA A 192 -38.43 -5.62 -66.28
N GLU A 193 -38.95 -4.42 -65.98
CA GLU A 193 -39.74 -3.63 -66.95
C GLU A 193 -39.98 -2.17 -66.52
N ASN A 194 -39.86 -1.34 -67.56
CA ASN A 194 -40.05 0.10 -67.73
C ASN A 194 -41.28 0.74 -67.06
N THR A 195 -41.17 1.97 -66.51
CA THR A 195 -42.06 3.12 -66.81
C THR A 195 -41.62 4.43 -66.12
N THR A 196 -41.07 5.35 -66.94
CA THR A 196 -41.35 6.80 -67.08
C THR A 196 -41.66 7.72 -65.87
N VAL A 197 -40.87 8.82 -65.81
CA VAL A 197 -41.28 10.26 -65.67
C VAL A 197 -41.74 10.66 -64.24
N GLU A 198 -41.24 11.69 -63.54
CA GLU A 198 -40.85 13.06 -63.89
C GLU A 198 -40.15 13.72 -62.67
N ASP A 199 -39.22 14.63 -62.95
CA ASP A 199 -38.91 15.92 -62.29
C ASP A 199 -38.85 16.13 -60.76
N GLY A 200 -37.82 16.89 -60.37
CA GLY A 200 -37.84 17.79 -59.20
C GLY A 200 -36.55 17.77 -58.38
N LEU A 201 -35.42 18.31 -58.88
CA LEU A 201 -34.91 19.63 -58.47
C LEU A 201 -35.18 20.00 -57.00
N ASN A 202 -34.16 19.92 -56.12
CA ASN A 202 -33.41 21.11 -55.71
C ASN A 202 -32.34 20.84 -54.64
N ASN A 203 -31.20 21.51 -54.87
CA ASN A 203 -30.10 21.79 -53.95
C ASN A 203 -30.56 22.54 -52.69
N VAL A 204 -29.68 22.53 -51.67
CA VAL A 204 -29.00 23.71 -51.05
C VAL A 204 -28.49 23.25 -49.67
N GLU A 205 -27.19 22.97 -49.51
CA GLU A 205 -26.12 23.90 -49.11
C GLU A 205 -26.23 24.45 -47.67
N ASN A 206 -25.20 24.12 -46.87
CA ASN A 206 -24.51 24.90 -45.81
C ASN A 206 -25.31 25.82 -44.86
N THR A 207 -24.95 25.87 -43.57
CA THR A 207 -23.96 26.82 -43.00
C THR A 207 -23.75 26.57 -41.49
N ILE A 208 -22.55 26.95 -41.06
CA ILE A 208 -21.93 27.07 -39.73
C ILE A 208 -22.60 28.17 -38.88
N GLU A 209 -22.54 28.07 -37.54
CA GLU A 209 -22.27 29.14 -36.54
C GLU A 209 -22.55 28.56 -35.12
N GLU A 210 -21.55 28.30 -34.28
CA GLU A 210 -20.92 29.22 -33.30
C GLU A 210 -21.87 30.13 -32.49
N GLY A 211 -21.79 30.03 -31.15
CA GLY A 211 -22.01 31.17 -30.24
C GLY A 211 -23.14 31.03 -29.23
N GLY A 212 -22.78 30.88 -27.95
CA GLY A 212 -23.68 31.00 -26.79
C GLY A 212 -23.04 30.54 -25.49
#